data_AF-A0A3D2GUG7-F1
#
_entry.id   AF-A0A3D2GUG7-F1
#
_cell.length_a   1.000
_cell.length_b   1.000
_cell.length_c   1.000
_cell.angle_alpha   90.00
_cell.angle_beta   90.00
_cell.angle_gamma   90.00
#
_symmetry.space_group_name_H-M   'P 1'
#
loop_
_entity.id
_entity.type
_entity.pdbx_description
1 polymer ?
#
loop_
_entity_poly.entity_id
_entity_poly.type
_entity_poly.pdbx_seq_one_letter_code
_entity_poly.pdbx_strand_id
1 'polypeptide(L)'
;MDRLISMEVFVQVVDQGSFAGAARQMSMSRAMVSKHIQALEERLGARLLNRTTRTVSLTEVGTAYYERCQTVLNDVEEAECVVDELHHAPKGTLKINAPMTFGARHLAEALTSFKDEYPDVTIDLSLNDRLVDLVEEGYDVAIRIGELADSSLIARKLNVCRRVLCASPDYLQKHGTPESLRDLGRHNCLLYTLSPKLNEWRFIDAEGTAHSVRVDGSLQANNGDVLRLA
;
A
#
# COMPACT_ATOMS: atom_id res chain seq x y z
N MET A 1 24.44 9.66 17.82
CA MET A 1 23.87 8.34 17.51
C MET A 1 23.89 8.14 16.02
N ASP A 2 23.97 6.90 15.57
CA ASP A 2 23.87 6.58 14.16
C ASP A 2 22.54 7.11 13.59
N ARG A 3 22.62 7.82 12.47
CA ARG A 3 21.47 8.47 11.84
C ARG A 3 20.52 7.44 11.23
N LEU A 4 21.05 6.46 10.53
CA LEU A 4 20.28 5.49 9.77
C LEU A 4 19.50 4.60 10.74
N ILE A 5 20.18 4.10 11.78
CA ILE A 5 19.54 3.36 12.87
C ILE A 5 18.45 4.20 13.54
N SER A 6 18.68 5.50 13.75
CA SER A 6 17.65 6.37 14.34
C SER A 6 16.44 6.57 13.40
N MET A 7 16.63 6.52 12.09
CA MET A 7 15.55 6.56 11.09
C MET A 7 14.78 5.23 11.07
N GLU A 8 15.47 4.09 11.09
CA GLU A 8 14.85 2.76 11.21
C GLU A 8 14.01 2.63 12.49
N VAL A 9 14.57 3.04 13.64
CA VAL A 9 13.86 3.03 14.91
C VAL A 9 12.61 3.93 14.86
N PHE A 10 12.69 5.08 14.20
CA PHE A 10 11.53 5.95 14.00
C PHE A 10 10.44 5.30 13.16
N VAL A 11 10.80 4.71 12.01
CA VAL A 11 9.87 3.98 11.15
C VAL A 11 9.21 2.84 11.95
N GLN A 12 9.99 2.05 12.68
CA GLN A 12 9.44 0.94 13.48
C GLN A 12 8.54 1.39 14.63
N VAL A 13 8.79 2.53 15.26
CA VAL A 13 7.88 3.06 16.30
C VAL A 13 6.53 3.46 15.70
N VAL A 14 6.54 3.98 14.47
CA VAL A 14 5.33 4.37 13.74
C VAL A 14 4.56 3.13 13.29
N ASP A 15 5.23 2.18 12.65
CA ASP A 15 4.63 0.95 12.11
C ASP A 15 3.98 0.11 13.21
N GLN A 16 4.69 -0.08 14.33
CA GLN A 16 4.22 -0.86 15.48
C GLN A 16 3.23 -0.09 16.37
N GLY A 17 2.96 1.18 16.08
CA GLY A 17 2.15 2.10 16.90
C GLY A 17 2.62 2.24 18.35
N SER A 18 3.83 1.75 18.68
CA SER A 18 4.29 1.61 20.06
C SER A 18 5.81 1.49 20.18
N PHE A 19 6.37 2.18 21.19
CA PHE A 19 7.79 2.06 21.55
C PHE A 19 8.17 0.65 22.01
N ALA A 20 7.23 -0.08 22.62
CA ALA A 20 7.47 -1.44 23.09
C ALA A 20 7.43 -2.47 21.95
N GLY A 21 6.61 -2.25 20.90
CA GLY A 21 6.67 -3.03 19.67
C GLY A 21 8.00 -2.85 18.96
N ALA A 22 8.37 -1.60 18.68
CA ALA A 22 9.66 -1.28 18.04
C ALA A 22 10.87 -1.81 18.82
N ALA A 23 10.87 -1.70 20.14
CA ALA A 23 11.93 -2.24 20.99
C ALA A 23 12.11 -3.76 20.82
N ARG A 24 11.01 -4.51 20.75
CA ARG A 24 11.04 -5.96 20.52
C ARG A 24 11.53 -6.29 19.12
N GLN A 25 11.02 -5.60 18.10
CA GLN A 25 11.41 -5.79 16.69
C GLN A 25 12.92 -5.55 16.48
N MET A 26 13.43 -4.45 17.05
CA MET A 26 14.81 -3.99 16.87
C MET A 26 15.80 -4.65 17.85
N SER A 27 15.36 -5.57 18.71
CA SER A 27 16.18 -6.12 19.80
C SER A 27 16.85 -5.04 20.68
N MET A 28 16.13 -3.94 20.93
CA MET A 28 16.59 -2.79 21.71
C MET A 28 15.81 -2.64 23.01
N SER A 29 16.39 -1.96 24.01
CA SER A 29 15.62 -1.55 25.18
C SER A 29 14.69 -0.39 24.82
N ARG A 30 13.52 -0.30 25.49
CA ARG A 30 12.60 0.84 25.30
C ARG A 30 13.25 2.21 25.56
N ALA A 31 14.22 2.25 26.49
CA ALA A 31 15.00 3.45 26.77
C ALA A 31 15.89 3.83 25.58
N MET A 32 16.53 2.86 24.92
CA MET A 32 17.32 3.10 23.70
C MET A 32 16.45 3.58 22.55
N VAL A 33 15.29 2.96 22.32
CA VAL A 33 14.32 3.42 21.32
C VAL A 33 13.93 4.89 21.57
N SER A 34 13.55 5.23 22.82
CA SER A 34 13.21 6.61 23.17
C SER A 34 14.38 7.58 22.94
N LYS A 35 15.61 7.14 23.22
CA LYS A 35 16.82 7.95 22.98
C LYS A 35 16.97 8.23 21.48
N HIS A 36 16.85 7.20 20.62
CA HIS A 36 16.95 7.33 19.17
C HIS A 36 15.95 8.35 18.61
N ILE A 37 14.68 8.24 19.01
CA ILE A 37 13.64 9.20 18.62
C ILE A 37 14.00 10.61 19.09
N GLN A 38 14.42 10.76 20.35
CA GLN A 38 14.75 12.06 20.90
C GLN A 38 15.92 12.72 20.14
N ALA A 39 16.98 11.96 19.82
CA ALA A 39 18.09 12.50 19.05
C ALA A 39 17.69 12.89 17.62
N LEU A 40 16.73 12.19 17.03
CA LEU A 40 16.18 12.53 15.72
C LEU A 40 15.41 13.85 15.78
N GLU A 41 14.52 14.00 16.76
CA GLU A 41 13.72 15.22 16.99
C GLU A 41 14.61 16.43 17.33
N GLU A 42 15.62 16.25 18.21
CA GLU A 42 16.59 17.28 18.58
C GLU A 42 17.37 17.78 17.36
N ARG A 43 17.80 16.86 16.50
CA ARG A 43 18.56 17.22 15.30
C ARG A 43 17.72 17.94 14.26
N LEU A 44 16.45 17.54 14.12
CA LEU A 44 15.53 18.15 13.15
C LEU A 44 14.91 19.46 13.68
N GLY A 45 15.04 19.73 14.98
CA GLY A 45 14.42 20.89 15.63
C GLY A 45 12.88 20.81 15.66
N ALA A 46 12.31 19.62 15.46
CA ALA A 46 10.87 19.41 15.34
C ALA A 46 10.45 18.11 16.03
N ARG A 47 9.25 18.13 16.62
CA ARG A 47 8.61 16.91 17.13
C ARG A 47 8.02 16.12 15.99
N LEU A 48 8.33 14.83 15.96
CA LEU A 48 7.83 13.89 14.95
C LEU A 48 6.65 13.08 15.50
N LEU A 49 6.63 12.87 16.82
CA LEU A 49 5.61 12.06 17.48
C LEU A 49 4.86 12.86 18.55
N ASN A 50 3.53 12.75 18.53
CA ASN A 50 2.67 13.08 19.64
C ASN A 50 2.67 11.91 20.63
N ARG A 51 3.29 12.13 21.79
CA ARG A 51 3.39 11.11 22.85
C ARG A 51 2.22 11.28 23.82
N THR A 52 1.26 10.36 23.81
CA THR A 52 0.34 10.18 24.94
C THR A 52 0.67 8.88 25.67
N THR A 53 0.20 8.73 26.91
CA THR A 53 0.46 7.53 27.73
C THR A 53 -0.14 6.24 27.17
N ARG A 54 -1.00 6.31 26.15
CA ARG A 54 -1.67 5.14 25.55
C ARG A 54 -1.46 4.99 24.04
N THR A 55 -1.12 6.05 23.31
CA THR A 55 -0.95 5.99 21.85
C THR A 55 0.20 6.86 21.37
N VAL A 56 0.88 6.38 20.35
CA VAL A 56 1.82 7.15 19.54
C VAL A 56 1.07 7.59 18.28
N SER A 57 1.09 8.88 17.97
CA SER A 57 0.60 9.39 16.69
C SER A 57 1.63 10.32 16.05
N LEU A 58 1.64 10.38 14.73
CA LEU A 58 2.52 11.27 13.98
C LEU A 58 2.08 12.74 14.13
N THR A 59 3.04 13.65 14.12
CA THR A 59 2.80 15.06 13.79
C THR A 59 2.77 15.22 12.26
N GLU A 60 2.32 16.36 11.75
CA GLU A 60 2.38 16.66 10.30
C GLU A 60 3.83 16.55 9.76
N VAL A 61 4.80 17.12 10.50
CA VAL A 61 6.23 16.99 10.19
C VAL A 61 6.69 15.54 10.31
N GLY A 62 6.18 14.81 11.29
CA GLY A 62 6.42 13.37 11.47
C GLY A 62 5.99 12.55 10.26
N THR A 63 4.79 12.80 9.72
CA THR A 63 4.28 12.12 8.52
C THR A 63 5.19 12.36 7.32
N ALA A 64 5.52 13.63 7.04
CA ALA A 64 6.40 13.96 5.93
C ALA A 64 7.81 13.36 6.09
N TYR A 65 8.33 13.33 7.32
CA TYR A 65 9.64 12.75 7.60
C TYR A 65 9.62 11.22 7.53
N TYR A 66 8.53 10.57 7.94
CA TYR A 66 8.34 9.12 7.86
C TYR A 66 8.37 8.62 6.42
N GLU A 67 7.60 9.25 5.52
CA GLU A 67 7.62 8.91 4.09
C GLU A 67 9.03 9.03 3.48
N ARG A 68 9.78 10.06 3.90
CA ARG A 68 11.16 10.25 3.46
C ARG A 68 12.12 9.23 4.07
N CYS A 69 11.92 8.83 5.32
CA CYS A 69 12.72 7.77 5.93
C CYS A 69 12.57 6.45 5.19
N GLN A 70 11.33 6.07 4.86
CA GLN A 70 11.07 4.85 4.09
C GLN A 70 11.81 4.85 2.75
N THR A 71 11.76 5.98 2.03
CA THR A 71 12.49 6.10 0.76
C THR A 71 14.00 5.91 0.95
N VAL A 72 14.60 6.62 1.91
CA VAL A 72 16.05 6.55 2.14
C VAL A 72 16.51 5.17 2.59
N LEU A 73 15.75 4.51 3.47
CA LEU A 73 16.11 3.17 3.96
C LEU A 73 16.03 2.14 2.82
N ASN A 74 15.00 2.24 1.97
CA ASN A 74 14.90 1.41 0.78
C ASN A 74 16.07 1.63 -0.18
N ASP A 75 16.48 2.87 -0.41
CA ASP A 75 17.62 3.19 -1.29
C ASP A 75 18.94 2.60 -0.76
N VAL A 76 19.09 2.53 0.58
CA VAL A 76 20.27 1.91 1.22
C VAL A 76 20.23 0.38 1.06
N GLU A 77 19.10 -0.26 1.34
CA GLU A 77 18.93 -1.70 1.13
C GLU A 77 19.18 -2.06 -0.35
N GLU A 78 18.67 -1.26 -1.29
CA GLU A 78 18.90 -1.46 -2.74
C GLU A 78 20.39 -1.35 -3.09
N ALA A 79 21.10 -0.37 -2.53
CA ALA A 79 22.55 -0.22 -2.74
C ALA A 79 23.36 -1.40 -2.17
N GLU A 80 22.90 -2.00 -1.07
CA GLU A 80 23.50 -3.21 -0.50
C GLU A 80 23.21 -4.45 -1.36
N CYS A 81 22.00 -4.58 -1.91
CA CYS A 81 21.64 -5.65 -2.85
C CYS A 81 22.50 -5.66 -4.13
N VAL A 82 22.90 -4.50 -4.64
CA VAL A 82 23.80 -4.39 -5.82
C VAL A 82 25.13 -5.12 -5.58
N VAL A 83 25.61 -5.20 -4.33
CA VAL A 83 26.84 -5.92 -3.98
C VAL A 83 26.64 -7.43 -4.01
N ASP A 84 25.45 -7.92 -3.63
CA ASP A 84 25.09 -9.34 -3.68
C ASP A 84 24.82 -9.83 -5.12
N GLU A 85 24.24 -8.97 -5.97
CA GLU A 85 24.02 -9.21 -7.41
C GLU A 85 25.34 -9.42 -8.18
N LEU A 86 26.43 -8.75 -7.75
CA LEU A 86 27.77 -8.94 -8.33
C LEU A 86 28.36 -10.33 -8.05
N HIS A 87 27.85 -11.07 -7.08
CA HIS A 87 28.38 -12.38 -6.69
C HIS A 87 27.53 -13.57 -7.14
N HIS A 88 26.22 -13.40 -7.36
CA HIS A 88 25.33 -14.48 -7.83
C HIS A 88 24.21 -13.95 -8.74
N ALA A 89 24.17 -14.40 -9.99
CA ALA A 89 23.04 -14.14 -10.88
C ALA A 89 21.74 -14.77 -10.30
N PRO A 90 20.62 -14.01 -10.23
CA PRO A 90 19.33 -14.53 -9.80
C PRO A 90 18.91 -15.76 -10.62
N LYS A 91 18.44 -16.81 -9.92
CA LYS A 91 17.98 -18.06 -10.54
C LYS A 91 16.90 -18.73 -9.69
N GLY A 92 16.06 -19.55 -10.30
CA GLY A 92 15.00 -20.31 -9.62
C GLY A 92 13.59 -19.82 -9.96
N THR A 93 12.58 -20.24 -9.20
CA THR A 93 11.20 -19.83 -9.44
C THR A 93 10.81 -18.65 -8.56
N LEU A 94 10.31 -17.59 -9.17
CA LEU A 94 9.73 -16.43 -8.49
C LEU A 94 8.19 -16.52 -8.57
N LYS A 95 7.54 -16.77 -7.44
CA LYS A 95 6.09 -16.88 -7.31
C LYS A 95 5.47 -15.53 -6.98
N ILE A 96 4.69 -15.01 -7.91
CA ILE A 96 4.10 -13.67 -7.86
C ILE A 96 2.59 -13.77 -7.79
N ASN A 97 1.98 -13.03 -6.88
CA ASN A 97 0.56 -12.78 -6.89
C ASN A 97 0.26 -11.31 -7.24
N ALA A 98 -0.72 -11.05 -8.11
CA ALA A 98 -1.06 -9.67 -8.49
C ALA A 98 -2.54 -9.49 -8.85
N PRO A 99 -3.07 -8.25 -8.87
CA PRO A 99 -4.44 -7.98 -9.26
C PRO A 99 -4.65 -8.28 -10.74
N MET A 100 -5.80 -8.80 -11.13
CA MET A 100 -6.03 -9.36 -12.47
C MET A 100 -5.83 -8.35 -13.58
N THR A 101 -6.51 -7.20 -13.49
CA THR A 101 -6.39 -6.13 -14.49
C THR A 101 -5.00 -5.52 -14.53
N PHE A 102 -4.34 -5.38 -13.38
CA PHE A 102 -2.98 -4.83 -13.32
C PHE A 102 -1.96 -5.80 -13.92
N GLY A 103 -2.08 -7.08 -13.59
CA GLY A 103 -1.27 -8.17 -14.11
C GLY A 103 -1.31 -8.22 -15.63
N ALA A 104 -2.52 -8.21 -16.18
CA ALA A 104 -2.74 -8.29 -17.62
C ALA A 104 -2.29 -7.03 -18.39
N ARG A 105 -2.40 -5.84 -17.80
CA ARG A 105 -2.13 -4.56 -18.50
C ARG A 105 -0.73 -3.98 -18.30
N HIS A 106 -0.09 -4.28 -17.17
CA HIS A 106 1.14 -3.59 -16.78
C HIS A 106 2.26 -4.56 -16.39
N LEU A 107 1.92 -5.64 -15.69
CA LEU A 107 2.94 -6.55 -15.18
C LEU A 107 3.53 -7.44 -16.29
N ALA A 108 2.71 -7.88 -17.25
CA ALA A 108 3.17 -8.77 -18.32
C ALA A 108 4.35 -8.18 -19.12
N GLU A 109 4.31 -6.87 -19.43
CA GLU A 109 5.40 -6.18 -20.14
C GLU A 109 6.66 -6.12 -19.27
N ALA A 110 6.54 -5.74 -18.00
CA ALA A 110 7.66 -5.65 -17.07
C ALA A 110 8.32 -7.03 -16.82
N LEU A 111 7.52 -8.09 -16.71
CA LEU A 111 8.02 -9.46 -16.53
C LEU A 111 8.77 -9.98 -17.76
N THR A 112 8.39 -9.51 -18.95
CA THR A 112 9.10 -9.86 -20.18
C THR A 112 10.51 -9.25 -20.16
N SER A 113 10.62 -7.95 -19.89
CA SER A 113 11.92 -7.28 -19.75
C SER A 113 12.77 -7.88 -18.61
N PHE A 114 12.15 -8.19 -17.47
CA PHE A 114 12.83 -8.84 -16.35
C PHE A 114 13.39 -10.22 -16.72
N LYS A 115 12.66 -11.02 -17.50
CA LYS A 115 13.13 -12.34 -17.96
C LYS A 115 14.25 -12.24 -18.99
N ASP A 116 14.26 -11.19 -19.81
CA ASP A 116 15.35 -10.93 -20.75
C ASP A 116 16.66 -10.59 -20.02
N GLU A 117 16.56 -9.91 -18.87
CA GLU A 117 17.70 -9.58 -18.00
C GLU A 117 18.14 -10.78 -17.13
N TYR A 118 17.19 -11.58 -16.63
CA TYR A 118 17.42 -12.72 -15.74
C TYR A 118 16.86 -14.04 -16.31
N PRO A 119 17.52 -14.64 -17.33
CA PRO A 119 16.98 -15.79 -18.06
C PRO A 119 16.86 -17.07 -17.24
N ASP A 120 17.63 -17.19 -16.15
CA ASP A 120 17.62 -18.33 -15.25
C ASP A 120 16.51 -18.26 -14.18
N VAL A 121 15.70 -17.19 -14.19
CA VAL A 121 14.51 -17.05 -13.36
C VAL A 121 13.27 -17.52 -14.12
N THR A 122 12.51 -18.41 -13.49
CA THR A 122 11.18 -18.84 -13.96
C THR A 122 10.11 -18.06 -13.22
N ILE A 123 9.18 -17.45 -13.94
CA ILE A 123 8.06 -16.71 -13.34
C ILE A 123 6.85 -17.64 -13.18
N ASP A 124 6.33 -17.73 -11.96
CA ASP A 124 5.04 -18.35 -11.64
C ASP A 124 4.07 -17.24 -11.20
N LEU A 125 3.17 -16.82 -12.10
CA LEU A 125 2.29 -15.68 -11.91
C LEU A 125 0.84 -16.13 -11.67
N SER A 126 0.30 -15.78 -10.50
CA SER A 126 -1.11 -15.95 -10.16
C SER A 126 -1.84 -14.61 -10.11
N LEU A 127 -2.89 -14.47 -10.92
CA LEU A 127 -3.69 -13.26 -11.02
C LEU A 127 -5.03 -13.39 -10.31
N ASN A 128 -5.20 -12.68 -9.19
CA ASN A 128 -6.47 -12.58 -8.49
C ASN A 128 -6.52 -11.35 -7.57
N ASP A 129 -7.72 -10.81 -7.37
CA ASP A 129 -7.92 -9.59 -6.60
C ASP A 129 -8.19 -9.85 -5.11
N ARG A 130 -8.35 -11.12 -4.70
CA ARG A 130 -8.54 -11.48 -3.28
C ARG A 130 -7.26 -11.24 -2.51
N LEU A 131 -7.38 -10.91 -1.22
CA LEU A 131 -6.22 -10.93 -0.32
C LEU A 131 -5.75 -12.38 -0.14
N VAL A 132 -4.45 -12.63 -0.37
CA VAL A 132 -3.80 -13.93 -0.18
C VAL A 132 -2.91 -13.85 1.06
N ASP A 133 -2.72 -14.99 1.73
CA ASP A 133 -1.64 -15.12 2.71
C ASP A 133 -0.37 -15.53 1.94
N LEU A 134 0.62 -14.65 1.87
CA LEU A 134 1.83 -14.92 1.09
C LEU A 134 2.63 -16.10 1.65
N VAL A 135 2.64 -16.27 2.98
CA VAL A 135 3.44 -17.31 3.64
C VAL A 135 2.76 -18.66 3.50
N GLU A 136 1.46 -18.72 3.81
CA GLU A 136 0.70 -19.96 3.73
C GLU A 136 0.55 -20.44 2.28
N GLU A 137 0.33 -19.52 1.33
CA GLU A 137 0.15 -19.86 -0.08
C GLU A 137 1.48 -19.95 -0.86
N GLY A 138 2.61 -19.63 -0.21
CA GLY A 138 3.94 -19.78 -0.77
C GLY A 138 4.25 -18.82 -1.92
N TYR A 139 3.79 -17.57 -1.83
CA TYR A 139 4.19 -16.50 -2.73
C TYR A 139 5.43 -15.76 -2.20
N ASP A 140 6.35 -15.45 -3.09
CA ASP A 140 7.53 -14.65 -2.76
C ASP A 140 7.20 -13.15 -2.77
N VAL A 141 6.33 -12.73 -3.69
CA VAL A 141 5.94 -11.32 -3.88
C VAL A 141 4.44 -11.21 -4.15
N ALA A 142 3.79 -10.23 -3.53
CA ALA A 142 2.44 -9.83 -3.91
C ALA A 142 2.37 -8.34 -4.29
N ILE A 143 1.76 -8.05 -5.44
CA ILE A 143 1.39 -6.70 -5.85
C ILE A 143 -0.06 -6.47 -5.43
N ARG A 144 -0.33 -5.38 -4.70
CA ARG A 144 -1.66 -5.09 -4.16
C ARG A 144 -2.02 -3.61 -4.27
N ILE A 145 -3.33 -3.36 -4.30
CA ILE A 145 -3.90 -2.01 -4.19
C ILE A 145 -4.48 -1.89 -2.78
N GLY A 146 -3.82 -1.10 -1.94
CA GLY A 146 -4.23 -0.91 -0.55
C GLY A 146 -3.03 -0.65 0.36
N GLU A 147 -3.32 -0.47 1.63
CA GLU A 147 -2.30 -0.41 2.69
C GLU A 147 -2.04 -1.83 3.20
N LEU A 148 -0.78 -2.12 3.51
CA LEU A 148 -0.41 -3.37 4.15
C LEU A 148 -0.97 -3.35 5.58
N ALA A 149 -1.70 -4.40 5.96
CA ALA A 149 -2.11 -4.59 7.34
C ALA A 149 -0.89 -4.83 8.23
N ASP A 150 -0.99 -4.52 9.52
CA ASP A 150 0.08 -4.75 10.49
C ASP A 150 0.56 -6.22 10.41
N SER A 151 1.78 -6.40 9.90
CA SER A 151 2.38 -7.68 9.57
C SER A 151 3.90 -7.54 9.51
N SER A 152 4.61 -8.68 9.50
CA SER A 152 6.05 -8.70 9.30
C SER A 152 6.48 -8.55 7.83
N LEU A 153 5.52 -8.34 6.91
CA LEU A 153 5.81 -8.19 5.49
C LEU A 153 6.37 -6.79 5.21
N ILE A 154 7.27 -6.71 4.24
CA ILE A 154 7.82 -5.44 3.75
C ILE A 154 6.95 -4.96 2.59
N ALA A 155 6.49 -3.70 2.64
CA ALA A 155 5.70 -3.09 1.57
C ALA A 155 6.50 -1.98 0.86
N ARG A 156 6.63 -2.10 -0.47
CA ARG A 156 7.15 -1.05 -1.34
C ARG A 156 6.02 -0.43 -2.15
N LYS A 157 5.84 0.90 -2.03
CA LYS A 157 4.87 1.63 -2.85
C LYS A 157 5.35 1.69 -4.30
N LEU A 158 4.61 1.07 -5.22
CA LEU A 158 4.90 1.12 -6.66
C LEU A 158 4.30 2.34 -7.34
N ASN A 159 3.01 2.61 -7.10
CA ASN A 159 2.30 3.75 -7.68
C ASN A 159 1.00 4.05 -6.93
N VAL A 160 0.29 5.10 -7.34
CA VAL A 160 -1.04 5.46 -6.84
C VAL A 160 -2.10 5.02 -7.84
N CYS A 161 -3.05 4.20 -7.39
CA CYS A 161 -4.24 3.84 -8.17
C CYS A 161 -5.37 4.85 -7.89
N ARG A 162 -5.66 5.74 -8.85
CA ARG A 162 -6.77 6.70 -8.74
C ARG A 162 -8.07 6.05 -9.18
N ARG A 163 -9.08 6.04 -8.30
CA ARG A 163 -10.45 5.62 -8.63
C ARG A 163 -11.28 6.83 -9.04
N VAL A 164 -12.12 6.65 -10.06
CA VAL A 164 -13.05 7.68 -10.54
C VAL A 164 -14.46 7.11 -10.57
N LEU A 165 -15.44 7.97 -10.30
CA LEU A 165 -16.83 7.68 -10.55
C LEU A 165 -17.13 7.99 -12.01
N CYS A 166 -17.74 7.05 -12.73
CA CYS A 166 -18.08 7.21 -14.12
C CYS A 166 -19.37 6.44 -14.45
N ALA A 167 -20.02 6.84 -15.54
CA ALA A 167 -21.18 6.17 -16.11
C ALA A 167 -21.17 6.37 -17.62
N SER A 168 -21.83 5.49 -18.38
CA SER A 168 -21.95 5.66 -19.82
C SER A 168 -22.85 6.86 -20.16
N PRO A 169 -22.59 7.57 -21.27
CA PRO A 169 -23.45 8.67 -21.71
C PRO A 169 -24.92 8.23 -21.89
N ASP A 170 -25.13 7.03 -22.44
CA ASP A 170 -26.46 6.46 -22.66
C ASP A 170 -27.23 6.23 -21.35
N TYR A 171 -26.53 5.81 -20.29
CA TYR A 171 -27.13 5.67 -18.97
C TYR A 171 -27.54 7.04 -18.40
N LEU A 172 -26.64 8.02 -18.46
CA LEU A 172 -26.90 9.37 -17.94
C LEU A 172 -28.02 10.09 -18.71
N GLN A 173 -28.16 9.85 -20.01
CA GLN A 173 -29.27 10.40 -20.81
C GLN A 173 -30.62 9.84 -20.37
N LYS A 174 -30.68 8.57 -19.99
CA LYS A 174 -31.92 7.88 -19.59
C LYS A 174 -32.28 8.12 -18.12
N HIS A 175 -31.28 8.20 -17.25
CA HIS A 175 -31.46 8.20 -15.80
C HIS A 175 -31.10 9.54 -15.14
N GLY A 176 -30.62 10.52 -15.91
CA GLY A 176 -30.11 11.80 -15.41
C GLY A 176 -28.66 11.71 -14.94
N THR A 177 -28.03 12.87 -14.76
CA THR A 177 -26.68 12.97 -14.18
C THR A 177 -26.80 13.31 -12.70
N PRO A 178 -26.16 12.55 -11.79
CA PRO A 178 -26.18 12.88 -10.37
C PRO A 178 -25.44 14.20 -10.11
N GLU A 179 -26.09 15.13 -9.41
CA GLU A 179 -25.51 16.44 -9.05
C GLU A 179 -24.83 16.42 -7.67
N SER A 180 -25.16 15.41 -6.85
CA SER A 180 -24.61 15.20 -5.52
C SER A 180 -24.35 13.72 -5.24
N LEU A 181 -23.48 13.43 -4.26
CA LEU A 181 -23.24 12.05 -3.81
C LEU A 181 -24.53 11.35 -3.37
N ARG A 182 -25.50 12.09 -2.79
CA ARG A 182 -26.77 11.51 -2.31
C ARG A 182 -27.62 10.96 -3.44
N ASP A 183 -27.49 11.51 -4.64
CA ASP A 183 -28.26 11.07 -5.81
C ASP A 183 -27.86 9.66 -6.25
N LEU A 184 -26.65 9.21 -5.91
CA LEU A 184 -26.18 7.85 -6.19
C LEU A 184 -27.07 6.78 -5.55
N GLY A 185 -27.74 7.07 -4.44
CA GLY A 185 -28.71 6.16 -3.82
C GLY A 185 -29.95 5.89 -4.69
N ARG A 186 -30.15 6.64 -5.78
CA ARG A 186 -31.24 6.46 -6.76
C ARG A 186 -30.76 5.90 -8.10
N HIS A 187 -29.45 5.72 -8.28
CA HIS A 187 -28.87 5.19 -9.50
C HIS A 187 -28.50 3.71 -9.32
N ASN A 188 -28.50 2.98 -10.42
CA ASN A 188 -27.99 1.62 -10.50
C ASN A 188 -26.45 1.63 -10.39
N CYS A 189 -25.93 1.39 -9.19
CA CYS A 189 -24.49 1.40 -8.92
C CYS A 189 -23.92 -0.01 -9.03
N LEU A 190 -22.96 -0.23 -9.94
CA LEU A 190 -22.33 -1.54 -10.13
C LEU A 190 -21.28 -1.79 -9.04
N LEU A 191 -21.39 -2.91 -8.32
CA LEU A 191 -20.69 -3.09 -7.04
C LEU A 191 -19.46 -4.00 -7.17
N TYR A 192 -18.32 -3.54 -6.66
CA TYR A 192 -17.10 -4.34 -6.61
C TYR A 192 -17.05 -5.19 -5.33
N THR A 193 -17.12 -6.51 -5.47
CA THR A 193 -17.36 -7.46 -4.35
C THR A 193 -16.22 -7.53 -3.34
N LEU A 194 -15.01 -7.13 -3.73
CA LEU A 194 -13.84 -7.13 -2.85
C LEU A 194 -13.60 -5.76 -2.20
N SER A 195 -14.55 -4.84 -2.30
CA SER A 195 -14.51 -3.59 -1.53
C SER A 195 -14.71 -3.87 -0.03
N PRO A 196 -14.04 -3.13 0.88
CA PRO A 196 -14.20 -3.32 2.32
C PRO A 196 -15.65 -3.21 2.81
N LYS A 197 -16.44 -2.37 2.13
CA LYS A 197 -17.88 -2.26 2.33
C LYS A 197 -18.57 -2.22 0.98
N LEU A 198 -19.27 -3.30 0.66
CA LEU A 198 -19.86 -3.51 -0.67
C LEU A 198 -20.83 -2.39 -1.08
N ASN A 199 -21.74 -2.03 -0.18
CA ASN A 199 -22.84 -1.08 -0.44
C ASN A 199 -22.56 0.32 0.12
N GLU A 200 -21.32 0.61 0.54
CA GLU A 200 -20.94 1.94 1.04
C GLU A 200 -19.71 2.44 0.27
N TRP A 201 -19.94 3.40 -0.62
CA TRP A 201 -18.86 4.07 -1.34
C TRP A 201 -18.33 5.24 -0.54
N ARG A 202 -17.00 5.42 -0.58
CA ARG A 202 -16.28 6.48 0.12
C ARG A 202 -15.61 7.41 -0.88
N PHE A 203 -15.80 8.69 -0.68
CA PHE A 203 -15.24 9.78 -1.47
C PHE A 203 -14.44 10.70 -0.54
N ILE A 204 -13.47 11.41 -1.11
CA ILE A 204 -12.70 12.44 -0.40
C ILE A 204 -12.88 13.70 -1.23
N ASP A 205 -13.33 14.79 -0.60
CA ASP A 205 -13.47 16.09 -1.27
C ASP A 205 -12.12 16.83 -1.41
N ALA A 206 -12.16 18.03 -1.98
CA ALA A 206 -10.96 18.83 -2.23
C ALA A 206 -10.27 19.27 -0.93
N GLU A 207 -11.04 19.36 0.16
CA GLU A 207 -10.61 19.73 1.50
C GLU A 207 -10.07 18.53 2.30
N GLY A 208 -10.13 17.32 1.74
CA GLY A 208 -9.66 16.08 2.39
C GLY A 208 -10.70 15.44 3.32
N THR A 209 -11.94 15.93 3.34
CA THR A 209 -13.01 15.37 4.16
C THR A 209 -13.57 14.11 3.51
N ALA A 210 -13.67 13.05 4.29
CA ALA A 210 -14.25 11.79 3.83
C ALA A 210 -15.78 11.84 3.87
N HIS A 211 -16.41 11.49 2.75
CA HIS A 211 -17.85 11.35 2.59
C HIS A 211 -18.18 9.90 2.29
N SER A 212 -19.25 9.37 2.91
CA SER A 212 -19.77 8.05 2.54
C SER A 212 -21.21 8.13 2.04
N VAL A 213 -21.53 7.26 1.10
CA VAL A 213 -22.88 7.12 0.56
C VAL A 213 -23.22 5.64 0.42
N ARG A 214 -24.44 5.30 0.83
CA ARG A 214 -25.00 3.98 0.59
C ARG A 214 -25.50 3.89 -0.84
N VAL A 215 -25.08 2.85 -1.54
CA VAL A 215 -25.45 2.57 -2.92
C VAL A 215 -26.04 1.17 -3.04
N ASP A 216 -26.76 0.93 -4.14
CA ASP A 216 -27.29 -0.37 -4.50
C ASP A 216 -27.33 -0.52 -6.03
N GLY A 217 -27.39 -1.75 -6.53
CA GLY A 217 -27.46 -1.97 -7.96
C GLY A 217 -27.59 -3.43 -8.37
N SER A 218 -27.78 -3.62 -9.68
CA SER A 218 -28.18 -4.87 -10.29
C SER A 218 -27.03 -5.83 -10.59
N LEU A 219 -25.77 -5.37 -10.49
CA LEU A 219 -24.59 -6.16 -10.82
C LEU A 219 -23.54 -6.03 -9.73
N GLN A 220 -22.95 -7.17 -9.37
CA GLN A 220 -21.78 -7.24 -8.51
C GLN A 220 -20.71 -8.09 -9.18
N ALA A 221 -19.45 -7.65 -9.15
CA ALA A 221 -18.34 -8.41 -9.70
C ALA A 221 -17.06 -8.20 -8.87
N ASN A 222 -16.19 -9.20 -8.86
CA ASN A 222 -14.85 -9.14 -8.25
C ASN A 222 -13.78 -8.64 -9.23
N ASN A 223 -14.17 -8.11 -10.39
CA ASN A 223 -13.26 -7.63 -11.42
C ASN A 223 -13.72 -6.26 -11.95
N GLY A 224 -12.83 -5.28 -11.91
CA GLY A 224 -13.13 -3.91 -12.33
C GLY A 224 -13.40 -3.75 -13.83
N ASP A 225 -12.79 -4.58 -14.69
CA ASP A 225 -13.02 -4.52 -16.13
C ASP A 225 -14.41 -5.01 -16.52
N VAL A 226 -14.93 -6.03 -15.80
CA VAL A 226 -16.32 -6.48 -15.97
C VAL A 226 -17.30 -5.35 -15.62
N LEU A 227 -17.09 -4.66 -14.50
CA LEU A 227 -17.95 -3.54 -14.11
C LEU A 227 -17.85 -2.36 -15.09
N ARG A 228 -16.70 -2.16 -15.74
CA ARG A 228 -16.52 -1.09 -16.73
C ARG A 228 -17.24 -1.38 -18.05
N LEU A 229 -17.36 -2.65 -18.43
CA LEU A 229 -17.93 -3.07 -19.72
C LEU A 229 -19.45 -3.31 -19.67
N ALA A 230 -20.01 -3.49 -18.47
CA ALA A 230 -21.44 -3.67 -18.23
C ALA A 230 -22.23 -2.35 -18.34
#